data_AF-A0A101ER48-F1
#
_entry.id   AF-A0A101ER48-F1
#
_cell.length_a   1.000
_cell.length_b   1.000
_cell.length_c   1.000
_cell.angle_alpha   90.00
_cell.angle_beta   90.00
_cell.angle_gamma   90.00
#
_symmetry.space_group_name_H-M   'P 1'
#
loop_
_entity.id
_entity.type
_entity.pdbx_description
1 polymer ?
#
loop_
_entity_poly.entity_id
_entity_poly.type
_entity_poly.pdbx_seq_one_letter_code
_entity_poly.pdbx_strand_id
1 'polypeptide(L)'
;MNLANFFSLLRAALVIPVVWFYMEGWISLSFLIFVFAAFTDYLDGFFARKKNQVTDFGKVFDQVSDKILVISTAVAMLDVLPLWYVLVVFARDTFVNGLRILAASRGNVVPARWIGKAKTVSQFVVLIAAYLFKMGFLSNALL
;
A
#
# COMPACT_ATOMS: atom_id res chain seq x y z
N MET A 1 -21.11 -10.87 -3.87
CA MET A 1 -19.76 -10.28 -3.71
C MET A 1 -19.69 -9.04 -4.58
N ASN A 2 -19.41 -7.87 -4.00
CA ASN A 2 -19.34 -6.63 -4.77
C ASN A 2 -18.04 -6.57 -5.59
N LEU A 3 -18.06 -5.86 -6.71
CA LEU A 3 -16.89 -5.67 -7.60
C LEU A 3 -15.68 -5.13 -6.83
N ALA A 4 -15.91 -4.25 -5.84
CA ALA A 4 -14.87 -3.71 -4.97
C ALA A 4 -14.15 -4.81 -4.15
N ASN A 5 -14.90 -5.76 -3.56
CA ASN A 5 -14.30 -6.85 -2.78
C ASN A 5 -13.44 -7.76 -3.66
N PHE A 6 -13.80 -7.94 -4.94
CA PHE A 6 -13.00 -8.72 -5.87
C PHE A 6 -11.63 -8.08 -6.11
N PHE A 7 -11.57 -6.77 -6.33
CA PHE A 7 -10.30 -6.06 -6.52
C PHE A 7 -9.43 -6.05 -5.26
N SER A 8 -10.02 -5.85 -4.08
CA SER A 8 -9.26 -5.93 -2.82
C SER A 8 -8.73 -7.35 -2.57
N LEU A 9 -9.48 -8.41 -2.93
CA LEU A 9 -9.02 -9.80 -2.86
C LEU A 9 -7.91 -10.08 -3.88
N LEU A 10 -8.08 -9.59 -5.11
CA LEU A 10 -7.08 -9.68 -6.15
C LEU A 10 -5.78 -9.01 -5.70
N ARG A 11 -5.86 -7.83 -5.08
CA ARG A 11 -4.69 -7.12 -4.55
C ARG A 11 -3.96 -7.95 -3.50
N ALA A 12 -4.68 -8.49 -2.53
CA ALA A 12 -4.11 -9.38 -1.51
C ALA A 12 -3.43 -10.61 -2.13
N ALA A 13 -4.05 -11.20 -3.17
CA ALA A 13 -3.47 -12.31 -3.91
C ALA A 13 -2.20 -11.90 -4.68
N LEU A 14 -2.17 -10.70 -5.27
CA LEU A 14 -1.03 -10.16 -6.01
C LEU A 14 0.19 -9.85 -5.13
N VAL A 15 0.03 -9.74 -3.81
CA VAL A 15 1.16 -9.59 -2.89
C VAL A 15 2.11 -10.78 -2.97
N ILE A 16 1.57 -12.00 -3.10
CA ILE A 16 2.37 -13.23 -3.18
C ILE A 16 3.35 -13.19 -4.37
N PRO A 17 2.91 -12.99 -5.63
CA PRO A 17 3.84 -12.89 -6.75
C PRO A 17 4.75 -11.67 -6.66
N VAL A 18 4.31 -10.53 -6.10
CA VAL A 18 5.19 -9.36 -5.90
C VAL A 18 6.42 -9.73 -5.06
N VAL A 19 6.19 -10.35 -3.90
CA VAL A 19 7.27 -10.75 -2.99
C VAL A 19 8.10 -11.87 -3.60
N TRP A 20 7.45 -12.88 -4.20
CA TRP A 20 8.13 -14.02 -4.82
C TRP A 20 9.09 -13.59 -5.92
N PHE A 21 8.62 -12.80 -6.89
CA PHE A 21 9.48 -12.34 -7.99
C PHE A 21 10.59 -11.40 -7.52
N TYR A 22 10.36 -10.63 -6.44
CA TYR A 22 11.43 -9.82 -5.85
C TYR A 22 12.55 -10.71 -5.28
N MET A 23 12.19 -11.74 -4.52
CA MET A 23 13.14 -12.68 -3.90
C MET A 23 13.94 -13.49 -4.93
N GLU A 24 13.32 -13.87 -6.05
CA GLU A 24 13.98 -14.54 -7.18
C GLU A 24 14.87 -13.58 -8.01
N GLY A 25 14.88 -12.28 -7.71
CA GLY A 25 15.67 -11.28 -8.44
C GLY A 25 15.02 -10.77 -9.74
N TRP A 26 13.77 -11.14 -10.01
CA TRP A 26 12.99 -10.66 -11.16
C TRP A 26 12.38 -9.28 -10.86
N ILE A 27 13.25 -8.30 -10.56
CA ILE A 27 12.86 -7.01 -9.99
C ILE A 27 11.88 -6.24 -10.89
N SER A 28 12.11 -6.22 -12.20
CA SER A 28 11.24 -5.53 -13.17
C SER A 28 9.82 -6.10 -13.19
N LEU A 29 9.69 -7.43 -13.09
CA LEU A 29 8.40 -8.10 -13.09
C LEU A 29 7.67 -7.88 -11.77
N SER A 30 8.38 -7.99 -10.64
CA SER A 30 7.86 -7.64 -9.32
C SER A 30 7.33 -6.19 -9.30
N PHE A 31 8.11 -5.24 -9.85
CA PHE A 31 7.70 -3.84 -9.96
C PHE A 31 6.43 -3.66 -10.80
N LEU A 32 6.35 -4.31 -11.96
CA LEU A 32 5.17 -4.21 -12.84
C LEU A 32 3.91 -4.74 -12.14
N ILE A 33 4.02 -5.86 -11.44
CA ILE A 33 2.90 -6.45 -10.69
C ILE A 33 2.52 -5.55 -9.50
N PHE A 34 3.51 -4.97 -8.79
CA PHE A 34 3.27 -4.03 -7.71
C PHE A 34 2.50 -2.79 -8.19
N VAL A 35 2.93 -2.18 -9.31
CA VAL A 35 2.24 -1.02 -9.91
C VAL A 35 0.83 -1.40 -10.35
N PHE A 36 0.65 -2.57 -10.95
CA PHE A 36 -0.67 -3.07 -11.31
C PHE A 36 -1.56 -3.26 -10.08
N ALA A 37 -1.05 -3.85 -9.00
CA ALA A 37 -1.76 -4.02 -7.74
C ALA A 37 -2.10 -2.69 -7.04
N ALA A 38 -1.23 -1.69 -7.13
CA ALA A 38 -1.51 -0.35 -6.64
C ALA A 38 -2.58 0.35 -7.50
N PHE A 39 -2.60 0.10 -8.81
CA PHE A 39 -3.61 0.66 -9.70
C PHE A 39 -5.00 0.06 -9.48
N THR A 40 -5.11 -1.19 -9.04
CA THR A 40 -6.43 -1.79 -8.74
C THR A 40 -7.15 -1.08 -7.58
N ASP A 41 -6.42 -0.50 -6.62
CA ASP A 41 -6.95 0.37 -5.52
C ASP A 41 -7.57 1.68 -6.01
N TYR A 42 -7.07 2.20 -7.13
CA TYR A 42 -7.70 3.36 -7.73
C TYR A 42 -9.01 2.98 -8.43
N LEU A 43 -9.00 1.83 -9.11
CA LEU A 43 -10.14 1.35 -9.90
C LEU A 43 -11.32 0.93 -9.01
N ASP A 44 -11.09 0.19 -7.94
CA ASP A 44 -12.16 -0.22 -7.02
C ASP A 44 -12.81 0.97 -6.32
N GLY A 45 -12.02 1.96 -5.89
CA GLY A 45 -12.51 3.22 -5.34
C GLY A 45 -13.30 4.05 -6.36
N PHE A 46 -12.96 3.98 -7.64
CA PHE A 46 -13.73 4.65 -8.71
C PHE A 46 -15.06 3.94 -8.97
N PHE A 47 -15.05 2.61 -9.14
CA PHE A 47 -16.26 1.84 -9.42
C PHE A 47 -17.22 1.76 -8.23
N ALA A 48 -16.70 1.69 -7.00
CA ALA A 48 -17.52 1.70 -5.78
C ALA A 48 -18.30 3.01 -5.63
N ARG A 49 -17.64 4.16 -5.90
CA ARG A 49 -18.28 5.49 -5.91
C ARG A 49 -19.30 5.63 -7.03
N LYS A 50 -18.99 5.12 -8.23
CA LYS A 50 -19.89 5.22 -9.39
C LYS A 50 -21.15 4.36 -9.23
N LYS A 51 -21.09 3.24 -8.51
CA LYS A 51 -22.21 2.33 -8.30
C LYS A 51 -22.97 2.53 -6.98
N ASN A 52 -22.58 3.48 -6.12
CA ASN A 52 -23.14 3.66 -4.76
C ASN A 52 -23.15 2.37 -3.91
N GLN A 53 -22.28 1.40 -4.23
CA GLN A 53 -22.20 0.09 -3.56
C GLN A 53 -21.07 0.07 -2.54
N VAL A 54 -21.01 1.12 -1.72
CA VAL A 54 -20.00 1.27 -0.69
C VAL A 54 -20.49 0.57 0.57
N THR A 55 -19.89 -0.58 0.91
CA THR A 55 -20.20 -1.31 2.15
C THR A 55 -19.12 -1.06 3.20
N ASP A 56 -19.49 -1.07 4.48
CA ASP A 56 -18.51 -0.85 5.56
C ASP A 56 -17.49 -1.98 5.65
N PHE A 57 -17.92 -3.22 5.36
CA PHE A 57 -17.00 -4.35 5.21
C PHE A 57 -15.97 -4.13 4.09
N GLY A 58 -16.42 -3.65 2.93
CA GLY A 58 -15.54 -3.37 1.80
C GLY A 58 -14.49 -2.31 2.12
N LYS A 59 -14.87 -1.23 2.83
CA LYS A 59 -13.92 -0.18 3.27
C LYS A 59 -12.83 -0.74 4.19
N VAL A 60 -13.21 -1.56 5.16
CA VAL A 60 -12.24 -2.15 6.10
C VAL A 60 -11.32 -3.11 5.36
N PHE A 61 -11.87 -3.96 4.49
CA PHE A 61 -11.08 -4.92 3.74
C PHE A 61 -10.10 -4.26 2.77
N ASP A 62 -10.52 -3.17 2.12
CA ASP A 62 -9.67 -2.35 1.26
C ASP A 62 -8.48 -1.74 2.02
N GLN A 63 -8.73 -1.17 3.21
CA GLN A 63 -7.68 -0.66 4.09
C GLN A 63 -6.70 -1.75 4.56
N VAL A 64 -7.17 -2.99 4.72
CA VAL A 64 -6.32 -4.13 5.08
C VAL A 64 -5.47 -4.55 3.88
N SER A 65 -6.07 -4.74 2.70
CA SER A 65 -5.35 -5.14 1.48
C SER A 65 -4.28 -4.13 1.07
N ASP A 66 -4.54 -2.82 1.20
CA ASP A 66 -3.54 -1.77 0.95
C ASP A 66 -2.30 -1.92 1.86
N LYS A 67 -2.53 -2.07 3.17
CA LYS A 67 -1.44 -2.25 4.13
C LYS A 67 -0.64 -3.52 3.88
N ILE A 68 -1.30 -4.63 3.54
CA ILE A 68 -0.61 -5.89 3.27
C ILE A 68 0.31 -5.73 2.06
N LEU A 69 -0.12 -5.05 1.00
CA LEU A 69 0.72 -4.78 -0.18
C LEU A 69 1.95 -3.96 0.19
N VAL A 70 1.76 -2.82 0.86
CA VAL A 70 2.84 -1.89 1.22
C VAL A 70 3.85 -2.55 2.18
N ILE A 71 3.37 -3.19 3.24
CA ILE A 71 4.23 -3.79 4.28
C ILE A 71 4.99 -4.99 3.72
N SER A 72 4.32 -5.90 3.03
CA SER A 72 4.96 -7.11 2.50
C SER A 72 6.03 -6.75 1.47
N THR A 73 5.75 -5.77 0.62
CA THR A 73 6.74 -5.25 -0.35
C THR A 73 7.92 -4.59 0.38
N ALA A 74 7.65 -3.72 1.37
CA ALA A 74 8.72 -3.07 2.13
C ALA A 74 9.62 -4.07 2.88
N VAL A 75 9.05 -5.16 3.40
CA VAL A 75 9.79 -6.24 4.07
C VAL A 75 10.59 -7.07 3.07
N ALA A 76 10.08 -7.31 1.86
CA ALA A 76 10.86 -7.98 0.81
C ALA A 76 12.10 -7.16 0.44
N MET A 77 12.00 -5.83 0.49
CA MET A 77 13.05 -4.88 0.09
C MET A 77 14.01 -4.49 1.22
N LEU A 78 14.19 -5.32 2.26
CA LEU A 78 15.09 -5.00 3.38
C LEU A 78 16.58 -4.93 3.00
N ASP A 79 16.92 -5.38 1.79
CA ASP A 79 18.23 -5.21 1.17
C ASP A 79 18.46 -3.80 0.62
N VAL A 80 17.40 -3.01 0.44
CA VAL A 80 17.45 -1.61 -0.05
C VAL A 80 16.95 -0.63 1.02
N LEU A 81 15.90 -1.00 1.76
CA LEU A 81 15.28 -0.20 2.80
C LEU A 81 15.75 -0.68 4.17
N PRO A 82 16.22 0.21 5.05
CA PRO A 82 16.65 -0.21 6.37
C PRO A 82 15.45 -0.65 7.21
N LEU A 83 15.62 -1.72 8.00
CA LEU A 83 14.55 -2.30 8.82
C LEU A 83 13.89 -1.28 9.76
N TRP A 84 14.68 -0.38 10.35
CA TRP A 84 14.15 0.66 11.24
C TRP A 84 13.16 1.58 10.53
N TYR A 85 13.37 1.87 9.24
CA TYR A 85 12.45 2.71 8.46
C TYR A 85 11.10 2.01 8.28
N VAL A 86 11.13 0.73 7.88
CA VAL A 86 9.91 -0.09 7.71
C VAL A 86 9.12 -0.18 9.01
N LEU A 87 9.81 -0.43 10.13
CA LEU A 87 9.20 -0.51 11.46
C LEU A 87 8.60 0.82 11.91
N VAL A 88 9.33 1.93 11.78
CA VAL A 88 8.84 3.27 12.19
C VAL A 88 7.62 3.67 11.37
N VAL A 89 7.67 3.49 10.04
CA VAL A 89 6.58 3.83 9.14
C VAL A 89 5.33 3.01 9.47
N PHE A 90 5.49 1.70 9.69
CA PHE A 90 4.40 0.80 10.06
C PHE A 90 3.82 1.13 11.45
N ALA A 91 4.67 1.25 12.47
CA ALA A 91 4.24 1.55 13.83
C ALA A 91 3.49 2.89 13.89
N ARG A 92 4.03 3.93 13.26
CA ARG A 92 3.37 5.24 13.19
C ARG A 92 2.05 5.17 12.44
N ASP A 93 1.92 4.35 11.39
CA ASP A 93 0.67 4.19 10.66
C ASP A 93 -0.42 3.54 11.49
N THR A 94 -0.09 2.40 12.11
CA THR A 94 -1.03 1.64 12.93
C THR A 94 -1.40 2.42 14.19
N PHE A 95 -0.46 3.11 14.82
CA PHE A 95 -0.71 3.93 16.01
C PHE A 95 -1.63 5.11 15.72
N VAL A 96 -1.38 5.87 14.65
CA VAL A 96 -2.22 7.03 14.30
C VAL A 96 -3.63 6.61 13.88
N ASN A 97 -3.77 5.50 13.14
CA ASN A 97 -5.09 4.96 12.82
C ASN A 97 -5.82 4.45 14.07
N GLY A 98 -5.11 3.76 14.97
CA GLY A 98 -5.67 3.28 16.25
C GLY A 98 -6.19 4.43 17.12
N LEU A 99 -5.39 5.50 17.28
CA LEU A 99 -5.82 6.70 18.01
C LEU A 99 -7.05 7.36 17.38
N ARG A 100 -7.14 7.40 16.05
CA ARG A 100 -8.31 7.97 15.35
C ARG A 100 -9.58 7.15 15.61
N ILE A 101 -9.48 5.83 15.59
CA ILE A 101 -10.59 4.93 15.92
C ILE A 101 -11.02 5.14 17.38
N LEU A 102 -10.05 5.25 18.30
CA LEU A 102 -10.32 5.49 19.73
C LEU A 102 -10.94 6.87 20.01
N ALA A 103 -10.55 7.89 19.24
CA ALA A 103 -11.14 9.23 19.34
C ALA A 103 -12.57 9.26 18.78
N ALA A 104 -12.79 8.58 17.64
CA ALA A 104 -14.11 8.46 17.02
C ALA A 104 -15.10 7.71 17.93
N SER A 105 -14.65 6.68 18.66
CA SER A 105 -15.51 5.97 19.63
C SER A 105 -15.90 6.81 20.85
N ARG A 106 -15.18 7.90 21.13
CA ARG A 106 -15.47 8.86 22.21
C ARG A 106 -16.23 10.11 21.74
N GLY A 107 -16.80 10.09 20.53
CA GLY A 107 -17.58 11.22 19.98
C GLY A 107 -16.76 12.37 19.42
N ASN A 108 -15.42 12.34 19.55
CA ASN A 108 -14.53 13.30 18.93
C ASN A 108 -14.15 12.81 17.53
N VAL A 109 -14.98 13.15 16.53
CA VAL A 109 -14.71 12.86 15.13
C VAL A 109 -13.52 13.73 14.69
N VAL A 110 -12.31 13.18 14.73
CA VAL A 110 -11.12 13.86 14.18
C VAL A 110 -11.25 13.84 12.66
N PRO A 111 -11.49 14.98 11.99
CA PRO A 111 -11.69 15.00 10.55
C PRO A 111 -10.43 14.53 9.83
N ALA A 112 -10.62 13.75 8.76
CA ALA A 112 -9.53 13.28 7.91
C ALA A 112 -8.85 14.47 7.21
N ARG A 113 -7.73 14.95 7.76
CA ARG A 113 -6.92 16.00 7.13
C ARG A 113 -6.21 15.48 5.87
N TRP A 114 -5.98 16.39 4.93
CA TRP A 114 -5.17 16.20 3.70
C TRP A 114 -3.81 15.52 3.93
N ILE A 115 -3.24 15.69 5.12
CA ILE A 115 -2.02 15.01 5.59
C ILE A 115 -2.10 13.48 5.46
N GLY A 116 -3.29 12.89 5.60
CA GLY A 116 -3.50 11.45 5.42
C GLY A 116 -3.22 10.97 4.00
N LYS A 117 -3.66 11.73 2.98
CA LYS A 117 -3.41 11.40 1.56
C LYS A 117 -1.94 11.59 1.19
N ALA A 118 -1.33 12.69 1.65
CA ALA A 118 0.08 12.97 1.39
C ALA A 118 1.00 11.85 1.92
N LYS A 119 0.63 11.25 3.06
CA LYS A 119 1.36 10.13 3.63
C LYS A 119 1.36 8.90 2.71
N THR A 120 0.19 8.46 2.25
CA THR A 120 0.08 7.27 1.39
C THR A 120 0.90 7.47 0.11
N VAL A 121 0.78 8.66 -0.51
CA VAL A 121 1.60 9.03 -1.67
C VAL A 121 3.09 8.92 -1.36
N SER A 122 3.55 9.41 -0.21
CA SER A 122 4.97 9.32 0.17
C SER A 122 5.45 7.87 0.32
N GLN A 123 4.64 6.95 0.84
CA GLN A 123 5.01 5.54 0.99
C GLN A 123 5.14 4.86 -0.38
N PHE A 124 4.19 5.10 -1.30
CA PHE A 124 4.29 4.60 -2.66
C PHE A 124 5.50 5.17 -3.40
N VAL A 125 5.79 6.47 -3.25
CA VAL A 125 6.98 7.10 -3.85
C VAL A 125 8.26 6.44 -3.34
N VAL A 126 8.38 6.18 -2.05
CA VAL A 126 9.57 5.52 -1.49
C VAL A 126 9.73 4.09 -2.01
N LEU A 127 8.63 3.31 -2.11
CA LEU A 127 8.71 1.95 -2.67
C LEU A 127 9.08 1.97 -4.16
N ILE A 128 8.49 2.87 -4.95
CA ILE A 128 8.85 3.03 -6.36
C ILE A 128 10.33 3.43 -6.49
N ALA A 129 10.81 4.38 -5.69
CA ALA A 129 12.21 4.78 -5.67
C ALA A 129 13.14 3.63 -5.29
N ALA A 130 12.76 2.80 -4.31
CA ALA A 130 13.51 1.61 -3.92
C ALA A 130 13.59 0.59 -5.08
N TYR A 131 12.50 0.40 -5.83
CA TYR A 131 12.49 -0.47 -7.01
C TYR A 131 13.43 0.07 -8.09
N LEU A 132 13.34 1.37 -8.41
CA LEU A 132 14.21 2.00 -9.41
C LEU A 132 15.68 1.96 -9.01
N PHE A 133 15.98 2.09 -7.72
CA PHE A 133 17.33 1.93 -7.20
C PHE A 133 17.83 0.49 -7.38
N LYS A 134 17.02 -0.50 -6.99
CA LYS A 134 17.35 -1.92 -7.13
C LYS A 134 17.54 -2.35 -8.59
N MET A 135 16.77 -1.78 -9.52
CA MET A 135 16.90 -2.01 -10.96
C MET A 135 18.14 -1.34 -11.58
N GLY A 136 18.96 -0.62 -10.79
CA GLY A 136 20.15 0.08 -11.26
C GLY A 136 19.86 1.39 -12.00
N PHE A 137 18.60 1.81 -12.12
CA PHE A 137 18.21 3.00 -12.86
C PHE A 137 18.71 4.29 -12.19
N LEU A 138 18.69 4.34 -10.84
CA LEU A 138 19.23 5.46 -10.07
C LEU A 138 20.76 5.35 -9.86
N SER A 139 21.31 4.13 -9.80
CA SER A 139 22.76 3.92 -9.69
C SER A 139 23.51 4.39 -10.93
N ASN A 140 22.95 4.15 -12.12
CA ASN A 140 23.56 4.55 -13.39
C ASN A 140 23.36 6.05 -13.72
N ALA A 141 22.49 6.75 -13.00
CA ALA A 141 22.23 8.18 -13.18
C ALA A 141 23.02 9.07 -12.20
N LEU A 142 23.62 8.49 -11.15
CA LEU A 142 24.41 9.17 -10.13
C LEU A 142 25.93 8.97 -10.31
N LEU A 143 26.35 8.20 -11.32
CA LEU A 143 27.73 8.02 -11.78
C LEU A 143 27.90 8.71 -13.13
#